data_AF-A0A7S2XXP3-F1
#
_entry.id   AF-A0A7S2XXP3-F1
#
_cell.length_a   1.000
_cell.length_b   1.000
_cell.length_c   1.000
_cell.angle_alpha   90.00
_cell.angle_beta   90.00
_cell.angle_gamma   90.00
#
_symmetry.space_group_name_H-M   'P 1'
#
loop_
_entity.id
_entity.type
_entity.pdbx_description
1 polymer ?
#
loop_
_entity_poly.entity_id
_entity_poly.type
_entity_poly.pdbx_seq_one_letter_code
_entity_poly.pdbx_strand_id
1 'polypeptide(L)'
;EEEKMRLLREAAEQEAAEAEALLKQGKVKKKSEKKHRTIELPPPPNPDHEDLTSSGEDCPMYFKNPQQLLDIFTALEEQNLFLIQNSQETEHALEELKQNFRDTKQKMDEKTAALKHNIDELQTQIESEEAKVNQLERRIRTSAGNTQGRQEELLHQLNEKVKEVYQRCGFEAGSNPQTLFMLSELESRLEDLLCAIDNMDVNHVKRAEKEKEKKRREKKRQEQQALAEKLQEERNRKSIERSLQAPKKRTGRQVMFRSQPQRRTIREDKTEDTEEDLDEIKFLS
;
A
#
# COMPACT_ATOMS: atom_id res chain seq x y z
N GLU A 1 12.28 10.71 25.82
CA GLU A 1 13.32 11.72 25.52
C GLU A 1 14.48 11.68 26.51
N GLU A 2 14.21 11.53 27.81
CA GLU A 2 15.26 11.42 28.85
C GLU A 2 16.22 10.22 28.66
N GLU A 3 15.72 9.04 28.29
CA GLU A 3 16.58 7.88 28.01
C GLU A 3 17.52 8.10 26.82
N LYS A 4 17.02 8.78 25.78
CA LYS A 4 17.82 9.11 24.59
C LYS A 4 18.95 10.09 24.92
N MET A 5 18.67 11.07 25.78
CA MET A 5 19.68 12.01 26.28
C MET A 5 20.71 11.35 27.19
N ARG A 6 20.31 10.36 27.99
CA ARG A 6 21.22 9.60 28.85
C ARG A 6 22.18 8.72 28.04
N LEU A 7 21.66 8.02 27.03
CA LEU A 7 22.48 7.19 26.12
C LEU A 7 23.49 8.03 25.32
N LEU A 8 23.09 9.22 24.85
CA LEU A 8 24.00 10.16 24.17
C LEU A 8 25.12 10.65 25.09
N ARG A 9 24.80 10.92 26.36
CA ARG A 9 25.78 11.38 27.34
C ARG A 9 26.78 10.28 27.71
N GLU A 10 26.29 9.06 27.86
CA GLU A 10 27.13 7.88 28.14
C GLU A 10 28.06 7.55 26.96
N ALA A 11 27.57 7.66 25.72
CA ALA A 11 28.39 7.49 24.53
C ALA A 11 29.48 8.57 24.40
N ALA A 12 29.16 9.83 24.69
CA ALA A 12 30.13 10.93 24.66
C ALA A 12 31.20 10.78 25.76
N GLU A 13 30.84 10.25 26.92
CA GLU A 13 31.77 10.01 28.03
C GLU A 13 32.71 8.83 27.74
N GLN A 14 32.21 7.79 27.06
CA GLN A 14 33.02 6.67 26.57
C GLN A 14 34.01 7.11 25.47
N GLU A 15 33.56 7.92 24.52
CA GLU A 15 34.42 8.44 23.44
C GLU A 15 35.53 9.35 23.99
N ALA A 16 35.22 10.19 24.98
CA ALA A 16 36.20 11.02 25.67
C ALA A 16 37.24 10.19 26.45
N ALA A 17 36.80 9.13 27.14
CA ALA A 17 37.68 8.22 27.88
C ALA A 17 38.61 7.43 26.94
N GLU A 18 38.11 6.99 25.79
CA GLU A 18 38.90 6.28 24.77
C GLU A 18 39.94 7.20 24.12
N ALA A 19 39.57 8.45 23.83
CA ALA A 19 40.50 9.48 23.33
C ALA A 19 41.62 9.80 24.35
N GLU A 20 41.28 9.89 25.64
CA GLU A 20 42.27 10.10 26.71
C GLU A 20 43.20 8.89 26.87
N ALA A 21 42.68 7.66 26.73
CA ALA A 21 43.46 6.43 26.78
C ALA A 21 44.45 6.32 25.60
N LEU A 22 44.03 6.70 24.40
CA LEU A 22 44.89 6.75 23.20
C LEU A 22 46.00 7.80 23.35
N LEU A 23 45.69 8.98 23.92
CA LEU A 23 46.71 10.00 24.24
C LEU A 23 47.70 9.52 25.31
N LYS A 24 47.27 8.71 26.28
CA LYS A 24 48.16 8.07 27.26
C LYS A 24 49.03 6.98 26.65
N GLN A 25 48.53 6.22 25.68
CA GLN A 25 49.33 5.24 24.91
C GLN A 25 50.35 5.91 23.97
N GLY A 26 50.01 7.05 23.38
CA GLY A 26 50.91 7.85 22.54
C GLY A 26 52.04 8.54 23.30
N LYS A 27 51.94 8.65 24.64
CA LYS A 27 53.05 9.07 25.50
C LYS A 27 54.01 7.90 25.69
N VAL A 28 54.85 7.67 24.68
CA VAL A 28 56.06 6.85 24.77
C VAL A 28 56.74 7.13 26.11
N LYS A 29 57.04 6.05 26.85
CA LYS A 29 57.82 6.06 28.10
C LYS A 29 58.89 7.15 28.01
N LYS A 30 58.81 8.16 28.88
CA LYS A 30 59.84 9.19 29.05
C LYS A 30 61.15 8.46 29.36
N LYS A 31 61.95 8.17 28.32
CA LYS A 31 63.26 7.50 28.42
C LYS A 31 64.07 8.44 29.31
N SER A 32 64.43 7.96 30.50
CA SER A 32 65.23 8.72 31.45
C SER A 32 66.43 9.33 30.71
N GLU A 33 66.49 10.67 30.64
CA GLU A 33 67.63 11.39 30.11
C GLU A 33 68.86 11.03 30.97
N LYS A 34 69.65 10.07 30.52
CA LYS A 34 71.00 9.87 31.04
C LYS A 34 71.79 11.12 30.63
N LYS A 35 72.08 11.99 31.61
CA LYS A 35 72.99 13.13 31.43
C LYS A 35 74.28 12.66 30.76
N HIS A 36 74.57 13.19 29.58
CA HIS A 36 75.81 12.95 28.86
C HIS A 36 76.98 13.55 29.65
N ARG A 37 78.13 12.87 29.68
CA ARG A 37 79.40 13.54 29.92
C ARG A 37 79.71 14.31 28.64
N THR A 38 79.47 15.61 28.63
CA THR A 38 80.14 16.50 27.68
C THR A 38 81.59 16.60 28.09
N ILE A 39 82.50 16.16 27.23
CA ILE A 39 83.93 16.39 27.43
C ILE A 39 84.12 17.89 27.21
N GLU A 40 84.49 18.61 28.27
CA GLU A 40 84.97 19.99 28.15
C GLU A 40 86.31 19.92 27.42
N LEU A 41 86.25 20.02 26.09
CA LEU A 41 87.45 20.21 25.28
C LEU A 41 88.04 21.57 25.71
N PRO A 42 89.36 21.64 25.99
CA PRO A 42 90.01 22.92 26.17
C PRO A 42 89.73 23.80 24.94
N PRO A 43 89.48 25.11 25.13
CA PRO A 43 89.13 25.99 24.03
C PRO A 43 90.21 25.91 22.93
N PRO A 44 89.80 25.93 21.65
CA PRO A 44 90.75 25.92 20.56
C PRO A 44 91.70 27.12 20.73
N PRO A 45 93.02 26.95 20.57
CA PRO A 45 93.94 28.07 20.62
C PRO A 45 93.53 29.08 19.56
N ASN A 46 93.33 30.34 19.99
CA ASN A 46 92.94 31.43 19.10
C ASN A 46 94.21 32.00 18.46
N PRO A 47 94.46 31.75 17.15
CA PRO A 47 95.71 32.17 16.52
C PRO A 47 95.86 33.70 16.42
N ASP A 48 94.77 34.46 16.59
CA ASP A 48 94.77 35.93 16.55
C ASP A 48 95.23 36.58 17.87
N HIS A 49 95.43 35.79 18.94
CA HIS A 49 95.85 36.28 20.27
C HIS A 49 97.18 35.69 20.76
N GLU A 50 97.93 34.98 19.92
CA GLU A 50 99.31 34.61 20.27
C GLU A 50 100.25 35.74 19.89
N ASP A 51 100.80 36.44 20.90
CA ASP A 51 101.97 37.27 20.72
C ASP A 51 103.10 36.37 20.19
N LEU A 52 103.40 36.46 18.89
CA LEU A 52 104.60 35.87 18.29
C LEU A 52 105.81 36.43 19.04
N THR A 53 106.28 35.69 20.04
CA THR A 53 107.42 36.09 20.85
C THR A 53 108.63 36.19 19.93
N SER A 54 109.09 37.43 19.68
CA SER A 54 110.32 37.74 18.93
C SER A 54 111.60 37.36 19.69
N SER A 55 111.49 36.52 20.73
CA SER A 55 112.59 36.02 21.54
C SER A 55 112.34 34.53 21.72
N GLY A 56 113.34 33.69 21.43
CA GLY A 56 113.24 32.23 21.38
C GLY A 56 112.98 31.53 22.72
N GLU A 57 111.93 31.93 23.44
CA GLU A 57 111.31 31.16 24.50
C GLU A 57 110.32 30.17 23.86
N ASP A 58 110.56 28.87 24.10
CA ASP A 58 109.74 27.78 23.56
C ASP A 58 108.27 27.95 23.95
N CYS A 59 107.39 28.04 22.95
CA CYS A 59 105.95 28.06 23.16
C CYS A 59 105.52 26.76 23.87
N PRO A 60 104.81 26.84 25.02
CA PRO A 60 104.42 25.65 25.77
C PRO A 60 103.49 24.76 24.95
N MET A 61 103.92 23.53 24.71
CA MET A 61 103.17 22.55 23.92
C MET A 61 101.76 22.32 24.51
N TYR A 62 100.74 22.38 23.64
CA TYR A 62 99.33 22.21 24.00
C TYR A 62 99.04 20.84 24.64
N PHE A 63 99.70 19.78 24.14
CA PHE A 63 99.66 18.45 24.74
C PHE A 63 100.93 18.20 25.55
N LYS A 64 100.77 17.91 26.84
CA LYS A 64 101.89 17.67 27.75
C LYS A 64 102.26 16.19 27.86
N ASN A 65 101.30 15.31 27.58
CA ASN A 65 101.49 13.86 27.58
C ASN A 65 100.96 13.28 26.27
N PRO A 66 101.69 12.35 25.61
CA PRO A 66 101.25 11.76 24.34
C PRO A 66 99.94 10.97 24.46
N GLN A 67 99.58 10.50 25.66
CA GLN A 67 98.35 9.78 25.95
C GLN A 67 97.08 10.65 25.82
N GLN A 68 97.18 11.97 26.06
CA GLN A 68 96.01 12.88 26.08
C GLN A 68 95.28 12.91 24.74
N LEU A 69 96.02 12.88 23.63
CA LEU A 69 95.45 12.88 22.30
C LEU A 69 94.76 11.54 21.99
N LEU A 70 95.36 10.42 22.41
CA LEU A 70 94.79 9.09 22.25
C LEU A 70 93.46 8.98 23.01
N ASP A 71 93.42 9.46 24.26
CA ASP A 71 92.23 9.42 25.11
C ASP A 71 91.09 10.29 24.52
N ILE A 72 91.41 11.45 23.93
CA ILE A 72 90.44 12.29 23.21
C ILE A 72 89.90 11.57 21.97
N PHE A 73 90.76 10.93 21.18
CA PHE A 73 90.32 10.16 20.01
C PHE A 73 89.45 8.97 20.40
N THR A 74 89.81 8.21 21.43
CA THR A 74 88.99 7.09 21.91
C THR A 74 87.63 7.57 22.41
N ALA A 75 87.58 8.71 23.10
CA ALA A 75 86.32 9.26 23.59
C ALA A 75 85.43 9.83 22.45
N LEU A 76 86.04 10.41 21.42
CA LEU A 76 85.33 10.81 20.19
C LEU A 76 84.82 9.61 19.41
N GLU A 77 85.59 8.51 19.34
CA GLU A 77 85.15 7.25 18.75
C GLU A 77 83.94 6.69 19.50
N GLU A 78 83.99 6.64 20.84
CA GLU A 78 82.86 6.21 21.68
C GLU A 78 81.62 7.10 21.46
N GLN A 79 81.80 8.43 21.42
CA GLN A 79 80.70 9.36 21.18
C GLN A 79 80.10 9.20 19.77
N ASN A 80 80.94 9.01 18.75
CA ASN A 80 80.48 8.79 17.38
C ASN A 80 79.73 7.46 17.25
N LEU A 81 80.24 6.38 17.86
CA LEU A 81 79.52 5.09 17.91
C LEU A 81 78.17 5.25 18.61
N PHE A 82 78.11 5.99 19.72
CA PHE A 82 76.86 6.25 20.43
C PHE A 82 75.86 7.04 19.57
N LEU A 83 76.32 8.08 18.86
CA LEU A 83 75.48 8.86 17.95
C LEU A 83 74.95 8.01 16.80
N ILE A 84 75.79 7.14 16.21
CA ILE A 84 75.39 6.21 15.15
C ILE A 84 74.32 5.25 15.67
N GLN A 85 74.54 4.65 16.85
CA GLN A 85 73.57 3.74 17.45
C GLN A 85 72.25 4.46 17.74
N ASN A 86 72.29 5.68 18.27
CA ASN A 86 71.08 6.46 18.54
C ASN A 86 70.34 6.85 17.25
N SER A 87 71.07 7.23 16.20
CA SER A 87 70.50 7.50 14.88
C SER A 87 69.81 6.27 14.32
N GLN A 88 70.42 5.08 14.44
CA GLN A 88 69.82 3.83 13.97
C GLN A 88 68.60 3.42 14.80
N GLU A 89 68.65 3.54 16.14
CA GLU A 89 67.50 3.27 17.01
C GLU A 89 66.33 4.21 16.70
N THR A 90 66.60 5.49 16.47
CA THR A 90 65.55 6.48 16.15
C THR A 90 65.01 6.29 14.73
N GLU A 91 65.86 5.93 13.76
CA GLU A 91 65.45 5.57 12.40
C GLU A 91 64.54 4.35 12.39
N HIS A 92 64.91 3.28 13.10
CA HIS A 92 64.07 2.09 13.24
C HIS A 92 62.72 2.41 13.89
N ALA A 93 62.70 3.21 14.96
CA ALA A 93 61.45 3.62 15.60
C ALA A 93 60.56 4.46 14.67
N LEU A 94 61.17 5.32 13.85
CA LEU A 94 60.45 6.11 12.85
C LEU A 94 59.86 5.22 11.74
N GLU A 95 60.61 4.21 11.29
CA GLU A 95 60.15 3.27 10.27
C GLU A 95 59.00 2.39 10.78
N GLU A 96 59.09 1.89 12.01
CA GLU A 96 58.01 1.16 12.67
C GLU A 96 56.75 2.04 12.82
N LEU A 97 56.91 3.30 13.24
CA LEU A 97 55.79 4.24 13.35
C LEU A 97 55.15 4.52 11.98
N LYS A 98 55.95 4.68 10.92
CA LYS A 98 55.45 4.85 9.55
C LYS A 98 54.67 3.63 9.08
N GLN A 99 55.15 2.42 9.37
CA GLN A 99 54.46 1.19 9.01
C GLN A 99 53.13 1.06 9.75
N ASN A 100 53.13 1.28 11.07
CA ASN A 100 51.91 1.28 11.89
C ASN A 100 50.90 2.31 11.41
N PHE A 101 51.35 3.50 11.00
CA PHE A 101 50.48 4.52 10.42
C PHE A 101 49.87 4.07 9.10
N ARG A 102 50.65 3.46 8.19
CA ARG A 102 50.15 2.93 6.92
C ARG A 102 49.10 1.84 7.15
N ASP A 103 49.38 0.89 8.03
CA ASP A 103 48.46 -0.20 8.35
C ASP A 103 47.17 0.31 9.00
N THR A 104 47.29 1.28 9.91
CA THR A 104 46.12 1.91 10.55
C THR A 104 45.29 2.70 9.55
N LYS A 105 45.95 3.46 8.68
CA LYS A 105 45.28 4.22 7.60
C LYS A 105 44.54 3.28 6.66
N GLN A 106 45.18 2.20 6.22
CA GLN A 106 44.53 1.21 5.36
C GLN A 106 43.29 0.60 6.04
N LYS A 107 43.40 0.18 7.31
CA LYS A 107 42.25 -0.36 8.07
C LYS A 107 41.12 0.67 8.22
N MET A 108 41.46 1.95 8.43
CA MET A 108 40.46 3.02 8.50
C MET A 108 39.79 3.27 7.15
N ASP A 109 40.55 3.26 6.06
CA ASP A 109 40.05 3.43 4.69
C ASP A 109 39.12 2.27 4.31
N GLU A 110 39.48 1.03 4.64
CA GLU A 110 38.64 -0.17 4.45
C GLU A 110 37.32 -0.07 5.24
N LYS A 111 37.39 0.31 6.53
CA LYS A 111 36.19 0.53 7.35
C LYS A 111 35.31 1.64 6.79
N THR A 112 35.91 2.73 6.32
CA THR A 112 35.19 3.86 5.73
C THR A 112 34.49 3.44 4.43
N ALA A 113 35.15 2.65 3.60
CA ALA A 113 34.57 2.10 2.38
C ALA A 113 33.39 1.17 2.69
N ALA A 114 33.53 0.29 3.68
CA ALA A 114 32.45 -0.60 4.12
C ALA A 114 31.24 0.18 4.67
N LEU A 115 31.48 1.22 5.49
CA LEU A 115 30.41 2.08 6.00
C LEU A 115 29.68 2.82 4.87
N LYS A 116 30.41 3.34 3.88
CA LYS A 116 29.79 3.97 2.70
C LYS A 116 28.91 2.99 1.93
N HIS A 117 29.40 1.78 1.68
CA HIS A 117 28.61 0.74 1.03
C HIS A 117 27.33 0.43 1.81
N ASN A 118 27.41 0.29 3.14
CA ASN A 118 26.24 0.06 3.98
C ASN A 118 25.24 1.22 3.92
N ILE A 119 25.72 2.46 3.83
CA ILE A 119 24.84 3.64 3.65
C ILE A 119 24.11 3.54 2.31
N ASP A 120 24.81 3.22 1.22
CA ASP A 120 24.22 3.10 -0.11
C ASP A 120 23.17 1.96 -0.17
N GLU A 121 23.45 0.82 0.47
CA GLU A 121 22.49 -0.28 0.61
C GLU A 121 21.25 0.13 1.40
N LEU A 122 21.43 0.80 2.55
CA LEU A 122 20.31 1.27 3.37
C LEU A 122 19.49 2.32 2.63
N GLN A 123 20.10 3.22 1.88
CA GLN A 123 19.40 4.19 1.02
C GLN A 123 18.55 3.47 -0.03
N THR A 124 19.12 2.47 -0.71
CA THR A 124 18.39 1.65 -1.69
C THR A 124 17.20 0.91 -1.04
N GLN A 125 17.38 0.40 0.18
CA GLN A 125 16.29 -0.25 0.93
C GLN A 125 15.19 0.75 1.29
N ILE A 126 15.54 1.96 1.75
CA ILE A 126 14.60 3.04 2.06
C ILE A 126 13.79 3.39 0.80
N GLU A 127 14.43 3.61 -0.34
CA GLU A 127 13.74 3.89 -1.60
C GLU A 127 12.76 2.78 -1.99
N SER A 128 13.14 1.51 -1.78
CA SER A 128 12.27 0.36 -2.05
C SER A 128 11.07 0.30 -1.10
N GLU A 129 11.25 0.62 0.18
CA GLU A 129 10.19 0.66 1.17
C GLU A 129 9.25 1.85 0.93
N GLU A 130 9.78 3.03 0.61
CA GLU A 130 9.00 4.19 0.20
C GLU A 130 8.16 3.90 -1.05
N ALA A 131 8.71 3.17 -2.02
CA ALA A 131 7.96 2.73 -3.19
C ALA A 131 6.81 1.77 -2.81
N LYS A 132 7.03 0.85 -1.87
CA LYS A 132 5.97 -0.05 -1.34
C LYS A 132 4.90 0.73 -0.59
N VAL A 133 5.29 1.68 0.27
CA VAL A 133 4.35 2.56 0.99
C VAL A 133 3.50 3.35 0.02
N ASN A 134 4.12 3.98 -0.98
CA ASN A 134 3.41 4.70 -2.05
C ASN A 134 2.44 3.80 -2.82
N GLN A 135 2.84 2.55 -3.12
CA GLN A 135 1.97 1.58 -3.77
C GLN A 135 0.78 1.21 -2.88
N LEU A 136 1.01 0.99 -1.59
CA LEU A 136 -0.02 0.64 -0.63
C LEU A 136 -0.98 1.81 -0.40
N GLU A 137 -0.48 3.04 -0.27
CA GLU A 137 -1.31 4.23 -0.20
C GLU A 137 -2.21 4.38 -1.42
N ARG A 138 -1.68 4.15 -2.63
CA ARG A 138 -2.49 4.17 -3.87
C ARG A 138 -3.56 3.08 -3.83
N ARG A 139 -3.26 1.87 -3.37
CA ARG A 139 -4.24 0.79 -3.20
C ARG A 139 -5.30 1.15 -2.16
N ILE A 140 -4.92 1.75 -1.03
CA ILE A 140 -5.87 2.21 -0.02
C ILE A 140 -6.76 3.31 -0.59
N ARG A 141 -6.19 4.32 -1.26
CA ARG A 141 -7.00 5.39 -1.88
C ARG A 141 -7.98 4.85 -2.93
N THR A 142 -7.56 3.90 -3.76
CA THR A 142 -8.42 3.29 -4.78
C THR A 142 -9.43 2.29 -4.22
N SER A 143 -9.03 1.50 -3.22
CA SER A 143 -9.89 0.51 -2.58
C SER A 143 -10.80 1.15 -1.55
N ALA A 144 -10.27 1.79 -0.50
CA ALA A 144 -11.04 2.30 0.62
C ALA A 144 -12.05 3.39 0.23
N GLY A 145 -11.74 4.23 -0.76
CA GLY A 145 -12.67 5.27 -1.22
C GLY A 145 -13.93 4.71 -1.89
N ASN A 146 -13.83 3.60 -2.62
CA ASN A 146 -14.93 3.05 -3.40
C ASN A 146 -15.59 1.81 -2.78
N THR A 147 -14.86 0.97 -2.03
CA THR A 147 -15.43 -0.26 -1.47
C THR A 147 -16.23 0.02 -0.20
N GLN A 148 -15.72 0.88 0.68
CA GLN A 148 -16.39 1.18 1.96
C GLN A 148 -17.72 1.90 1.73
N GLY A 149 -17.71 2.99 0.95
CA GLY A 149 -18.92 3.76 0.64
C GLY A 149 -19.96 2.93 -0.12
N ARG A 150 -19.53 2.10 -1.07
CA ARG A 150 -20.43 1.19 -1.81
C ARG A 150 -21.02 0.11 -0.90
N GLN A 151 -20.25 -0.40 0.07
CA GLN A 151 -20.70 -1.39 1.04
C GLN A 151 -21.69 -0.76 2.03
N GLU A 152 -21.44 0.46 2.50
CA GLU A 152 -22.35 1.23 3.35
C GLU A 152 -23.67 1.55 2.63
N GLU A 153 -23.61 1.97 1.36
CA GLU A 153 -24.79 2.22 0.54
C GLU A 153 -25.61 0.95 0.30
N LEU A 154 -24.95 -0.18 0.05
CA LEU A 154 -25.60 -1.48 -0.07
C LEU A 154 -26.29 -1.90 1.24
N LEU A 155 -25.63 -1.71 2.39
CA LEU A 155 -26.20 -1.98 3.70
C LEU A 155 -27.42 -1.09 3.99
N HIS A 156 -27.36 0.17 3.60
CA HIS A 156 -28.50 1.09 3.73
C HIS A 156 -29.68 0.66 2.85
N GLN A 157 -29.44 0.29 1.59
CA GLN A 157 -30.49 -0.22 0.70
C GLN A 157 -31.12 -1.50 1.23
N LEU A 158 -30.32 -2.40 1.82
CA LEU A 158 -30.82 -3.61 2.45
C LEU A 158 -31.68 -3.28 3.68
N ASN A 159 -31.24 -2.36 4.53
CA ASN A 159 -32.00 -1.92 5.71
C ASN A 159 -33.36 -1.34 5.30
N GLU A 160 -33.41 -0.46 4.30
CA GLU A 160 -34.65 0.12 3.79
C GLU A 160 -35.61 -0.95 3.25
N LYS A 161 -35.11 -1.92 2.47
CA LYS A 161 -35.95 -3.03 1.98
C LYS A 161 -36.50 -3.90 3.11
N VAL A 162 -35.67 -4.24 4.10
CA VAL A 162 -36.11 -5.03 5.26
C VAL A 162 -37.15 -4.25 6.05
N LYS A 163 -36.97 -2.94 6.23
CA LYS A 163 -37.93 -2.05 6.89
C LYS A 163 -39.26 -1.98 6.13
N GLU A 164 -39.23 -1.92 4.80
CA GLU A 164 -40.44 -1.96 3.97
C GLU A 164 -41.22 -3.26 4.18
N VAL A 165 -40.54 -4.41 4.14
CA VAL A 165 -41.18 -5.71 4.38
C VAL A 165 -41.73 -5.80 5.80
N TYR A 166 -40.96 -5.37 6.79
CA TYR A 166 -41.34 -5.33 8.20
C TYR A 166 -42.63 -4.52 8.42
N GLN A 167 -42.74 -3.33 7.81
CA GLN A 167 -43.95 -2.51 7.86
C GLN A 167 -45.14 -3.16 7.15
N ARG A 168 -44.93 -3.76 5.96
CA ARG A 168 -45.99 -4.48 5.22
C ARG A 168 -46.52 -5.69 5.99
N CYS A 169 -45.69 -6.33 6.80
CA CYS A 169 -46.08 -7.42 7.68
C CYS A 169 -46.87 -6.95 8.92
N GLY A 170 -47.06 -5.63 9.11
CA GLY A 170 -47.90 -5.05 10.15
C GLY A 170 -47.16 -4.70 11.44
N PHE A 171 -45.83 -4.70 11.43
CA PHE A 171 -45.03 -4.28 12.57
C PHE A 171 -44.80 -2.76 12.58
N GLU A 172 -44.87 -2.15 13.77
CA GLU A 172 -44.47 -0.76 13.94
C GLU A 172 -42.95 -0.67 14.05
N ALA A 173 -42.30 -0.08 13.05
CA ALA A 173 -40.89 0.26 13.16
C ALA A 173 -40.74 1.41 14.17
N GLY A 174 -40.32 1.09 15.40
CA GLY A 174 -39.84 2.09 16.34
C GLY A 174 -38.64 2.89 15.79
N SER A 175 -38.06 3.78 16.60
CA SER A 175 -36.89 4.57 16.17
C SER A 175 -35.73 3.64 15.75
N ASN A 176 -35.50 3.53 14.44
CA ASN A 176 -34.41 2.80 13.77
C ASN A 176 -34.06 1.41 14.36
N PRO A 177 -34.95 0.41 14.26
CA PRO A 177 -34.61 -0.95 14.66
C PRO A 177 -33.45 -1.51 13.81
N GLN A 178 -32.54 -2.22 14.46
CA GLN A 178 -31.44 -2.91 13.80
C GLN A 178 -31.99 -3.94 12.80
N THR A 179 -31.38 -4.04 11.61
CA THR A 179 -31.85 -4.96 10.54
C THR A 179 -32.01 -6.40 11.02
N LEU A 180 -31.08 -6.87 11.85
CA LEU A 180 -31.12 -8.21 12.41
C LEU A 180 -32.35 -8.44 13.30
N PHE A 181 -32.71 -7.44 14.11
CA PHE A 181 -33.90 -7.52 14.96
C PHE A 181 -35.19 -7.62 14.12
N MET A 182 -35.33 -6.79 13.09
CA MET A 182 -36.47 -6.86 12.16
C MET A 182 -36.57 -8.23 11.47
N LEU A 183 -35.44 -8.81 11.07
CA LEU A 183 -35.42 -10.13 10.43
C LEU A 183 -35.82 -11.24 11.41
N SER A 184 -35.31 -11.23 12.65
CA SER A 184 -35.69 -12.25 13.64
C SER A 184 -37.18 -12.22 13.98
N GLU A 185 -37.79 -11.03 14.05
CA GLU A 185 -39.22 -10.90 14.32
C GLU A 185 -40.07 -11.32 13.11
N LEU A 186 -39.61 -11.02 11.89
CA LEU A 186 -40.22 -11.55 10.66
C LEU A 186 -40.16 -13.08 10.60
N GLU A 187 -39.01 -13.67 10.96
CA GLU A 187 -38.81 -15.12 11.01
C GLU A 187 -39.77 -15.78 12.02
N SER A 188 -39.85 -15.24 13.25
CA SER A 188 -40.77 -15.74 14.28
C SER A 188 -42.22 -15.69 13.80
N ARG A 189 -42.64 -14.59 13.16
CA ARG A 189 -44.01 -14.46 12.65
C ARG A 189 -44.31 -15.40 11.50
N LEU A 190 -43.32 -15.63 10.64
CA LEU A 190 -43.46 -16.59 9.55
C LEU A 190 -43.62 -18.01 10.10
N GLU A 191 -42.84 -18.39 11.11
CA GLU A 191 -42.93 -19.68 11.78
C GLU A 191 -44.29 -19.88 12.46
N ASP A 192 -44.82 -18.86 13.15
CA ASP A 192 -46.16 -18.88 13.73
C ASP A 192 -47.25 -19.11 12.67
N LEU A 193 -47.15 -18.42 11.52
CA LEU A 193 -48.11 -18.55 10.43
C LEU A 193 -48.04 -19.93 9.77
N LEU A 194 -46.85 -20.49 9.61
CA LEU A 194 -46.67 -21.85 9.10
C LEU A 194 -47.25 -22.88 10.08
N CYS A 195 -46.96 -22.77 11.38
CA CYS A 195 -47.56 -23.60 12.42
C CYS A 195 -49.10 -23.49 12.40
N ALA A 196 -49.65 -22.29 12.21
CA ALA A 196 -51.08 -22.09 12.12
C ALA A 196 -51.69 -22.78 10.89
N ILE A 197 -50.99 -22.75 9.74
CA ILE A 197 -51.40 -23.44 8.51
C ILE A 197 -51.38 -24.96 8.69
N ASP A 198 -50.32 -25.51 9.28
CA ASP A 198 -50.19 -26.95 9.49
C ASP A 198 -51.26 -27.51 10.44
N ASN A 199 -51.70 -26.71 11.41
CA ASN A 199 -52.72 -27.09 12.38
C ASN A 199 -54.16 -26.74 11.94
N MET A 200 -54.39 -26.22 10.72
CA MET A 200 -55.74 -25.91 10.26
C MET A 200 -56.61 -27.16 10.08
N ASP A 201 -57.86 -27.08 10.53
CA ASP A 201 -58.85 -28.14 10.29
C ASP A 201 -59.10 -28.34 8.78
N VAL A 202 -58.88 -29.57 8.32
CA VAL A 202 -59.09 -30.02 6.94
C VAL A 202 -60.50 -29.70 6.44
N ASN A 203 -61.52 -29.74 7.30
CA ASN A 203 -62.89 -29.40 6.91
C ASN A 203 -63.10 -27.90 6.70
N HIS A 204 -62.41 -27.05 7.47
CA HIS A 204 -62.39 -25.62 7.26
C HIS A 204 -61.72 -25.28 5.92
N VAL A 205 -60.54 -25.86 5.65
CA VAL A 205 -59.80 -25.66 4.39
C VAL A 205 -60.64 -26.05 3.17
N LYS A 206 -61.24 -27.25 3.17
CA LYS A 206 -62.11 -27.72 2.07
C LYS A 206 -63.31 -26.81 1.81
N ARG A 207 -63.90 -26.22 2.86
CA ARG A 207 -65.00 -25.25 2.71
C ARG A 207 -64.51 -23.95 2.10
N ALA A 208 -63.40 -23.41 2.58
CA ALA A 208 -62.78 -22.20 2.06
C ALA A 208 -62.36 -22.35 0.59
N GLU A 209 -61.78 -23.50 0.20
CA GLU A 209 -61.45 -23.82 -1.19
C GLU A 209 -62.70 -23.83 -2.10
N LYS A 210 -63.77 -24.50 -1.67
CA LYS A 210 -65.04 -24.53 -2.41
C LYS A 210 -65.63 -23.14 -2.58
N GLU A 211 -65.57 -22.30 -1.54
CA GLU A 211 -66.07 -20.92 -1.61
C GLU A 211 -65.22 -20.06 -2.56
N LYS A 212 -63.89 -20.14 -2.47
CA LYS A 212 -62.97 -19.41 -3.35
C LYS A 212 -63.16 -19.83 -4.81
N GLU A 213 -63.28 -21.13 -5.07
CA GLU A 213 -63.54 -21.65 -6.42
C GLU A 213 -64.93 -21.22 -6.93
N LYS A 214 -65.95 -21.21 -6.06
CA LYS A 214 -67.29 -20.69 -6.41
C LYS A 214 -67.24 -19.22 -6.81
N LYS A 215 -66.58 -18.37 -6.00
CA LYS A 215 -66.40 -16.94 -6.29
C LYS A 215 -65.64 -16.72 -7.60
N ARG A 216 -64.58 -17.50 -7.85
CA ARG A 216 -63.81 -17.45 -9.11
C ARG A 216 -64.70 -17.77 -10.32
N ARG A 217 -65.50 -18.83 -10.26
CA ARG A 217 -66.44 -19.22 -11.32
C ARG A 217 -67.53 -18.17 -11.53
N GLU A 218 -68.03 -17.59 -10.45
CA GLU A 218 -69.04 -16.54 -10.50
C GLU A 218 -68.48 -15.27 -11.13
N LYS A 219 -67.29 -14.81 -10.72
CA LYS A 219 -66.61 -13.67 -11.34
C LYS A 219 -66.41 -13.88 -12.85
N LYS A 220 -65.93 -15.06 -13.26
CA LYS A 220 -65.77 -15.39 -14.69
C LYS A 220 -67.11 -15.36 -15.44
N ARG A 221 -68.19 -15.88 -14.86
CA ARG A 221 -69.53 -15.83 -15.47
C ARG A 221 -70.06 -14.41 -15.58
N GLN A 222 -69.90 -13.60 -14.55
CA GLN A 222 -70.28 -12.18 -14.55
C GLN A 222 -69.51 -11.40 -15.61
N GLU A 223 -68.19 -11.60 -15.72
CA GLU A 223 -67.35 -10.98 -16.75
C GLU A 223 -67.81 -11.37 -18.17
N GLN A 224 -68.15 -12.64 -18.39
CA GLN A 224 -68.68 -13.10 -19.69
C GLN A 224 -70.07 -12.53 -20.00
N GLN A 225 -70.97 -12.49 -19.01
CA GLN A 225 -72.31 -11.90 -19.19
C GLN A 225 -72.22 -10.40 -19.47
N ALA A 226 -71.39 -9.66 -18.73
CA ALA A 226 -71.16 -8.24 -18.96
C ALA A 226 -70.56 -7.95 -20.35
N LEU A 227 -69.66 -8.82 -20.84
CA LEU A 227 -69.12 -8.70 -22.19
C LEU A 227 -70.20 -8.94 -23.26
N ALA A 228 -71.04 -9.97 -23.07
CA ALA A 228 -72.13 -10.27 -23.98
C ALA A 228 -73.20 -9.17 -24.01
N GLU A 229 -73.54 -8.61 -22.83
CA GLU A 229 -74.46 -7.50 -22.68
C GLU A 229 -73.94 -6.25 -23.41
N LYS A 230 -72.68 -5.86 -23.19
CA LYS A 230 -72.04 -4.74 -23.92
C LYS A 230 -72.09 -4.94 -25.43
N LEU A 231 -71.78 -6.15 -25.91
CA LEU A 231 -71.83 -6.44 -27.34
C LEU A 231 -73.27 -6.34 -27.89
N GLN A 232 -74.25 -6.79 -27.11
CA GLN A 232 -75.66 -6.71 -27.49
C GLN A 232 -76.17 -5.26 -27.48
N GLU A 233 -75.79 -4.46 -26.47
CA GLU A 233 -76.07 -3.04 -26.39
C GLU A 233 -75.46 -2.29 -27.59
N GLU A 234 -74.22 -2.59 -27.98
CA GLU A 234 -73.61 -2.00 -29.18
C GLU A 234 -74.38 -2.35 -30.46
N ARG A 235 -74.80 -3.61 -30.62
CA ARG A 235 -75.63 -4.04 -31.76
C ARG A 235 -76.97 -3.32 -31.79
N ASN A 236 -77.63 -3.23 -30.64
CA ASN A 236 -78.90 -2.53 -30.48
C ASN A 236 -78.73 -1.04 -30.80
N ARG A 237 -77.68 -0.40 -30.28
CA ARG A 237 -77.34 1.01 -30.53
C ARG A 237 -77.13 1.27 -32.02
N LYS A 238 -76.31 0.45 -32.70
CA LYS A 238 -76.09 0.52 -34.17
C LYS A 238 -77.37 0.28 -34.97
N SER A 239 -78.30 -0.54 -34.46
CA SER A 239 -79.60 -0.77 -35.09
C SER A 239 -80.52 0.44 -34.96
N ILE A 240 -80.61 1.02 -33.75
CA ILE A 240 -81.41 2.22 -33.47
C ILE A 240 -80.88 3.40 -34.30
N GLU A 241 -79.56 3.62 -34.31
CA GLU A 241 -78.93 4.68 -35.10
C GLU A 241 -79.23 4.54 -36.60
N ARG A 242 -79.18 3.31 -37.14
CA ARG A 242 -79.59 3.03 -38.53
C ARG A 242 -81.07 3.31 -38.78
N SER A 243 -81.95 3.04 -37.81
CA SER A 243 -83.39 3.31 -37.94
C SER A 243 -83.75 4.79 -37.82
N LEU A 244 -82.98 5.57 -37.05
CA LEU A 244 -83.15 7.02 -36.86
C LEU A 244 -82.58 7.83 -38.03
N GLN A 245 -81.67 7.27 -38.83
CA GLN A 245 -81.19 7.93 -40.04
C GLN A 245 -82.34 8.16 -41.02
N ALA A 246 -82.52 9.42 -41.41
CA ALA A 246 -83.53 9.79 -42.39
C ALA A 246 -83.39 8.92 -43.65
N PRO A 247 -84.47 8.30 -44.14
CA PRO A 247 -84.43 7.46 -45.33
C PRO A 247 -83.75 8.20 -46.48
N LYS A 248 -82.68 7.62 -47.04
CA LYS A 248 -81.94 8.23 -48.14
C LYS A 248 -82.89 8.40 -49.33
N LYS A 249 -83.23 9.65 -49.64
CA LYS A 249 -84.01 9.99 -50.83
C LYS A 249 -83.15 9.70 -52.06
N ARG A 250 -83.52 8.69 -52.84
CA ARG A 250 -82.85 8.37 -54.11
C ARG A 250 -83.28 9.40 -55.15
N THR A 251 -82.34 10.20 -55.63
CA THR A 251 -82.58 11.09 -56.78
C THR A 251 -82.25 10.33 -58.08
N GLY A 252 -83.21 10.29 -59.00
CA GLY A 252 -83.06 9.64 -60.31
C GLY A 252 -83.71 8.25 -60.47
N ARG A 253 -83.78 7.77 -61.71
CA ARG A 253 -84.37 6.47 -62.09
C ARG A 253 -83.50 5.32 -61.56
N GLN A 254 -84.12 4.33 -60.91
CA GLN A 254 -83.42 3.14 -60.42
C GLN A 254 -82.71 2.43 -61.59
N VAL A 255 -81.39 2.33 -61.52
CA VAL A 255 -80.61 1.53 -62.46
C VAL A 255 -80.97 0.06 -62.22
N MET A 256 -81.66 -0.53 -63.20
CA MET A 256 -81.90 -1.98 -63.22
C MET A 256 -80.55 -2.64 -63.47
N PHE A 257 -80.11 -3.50 -62.54
CA PHE A 257 -78.95 -4.34 -62.77
C PHE A 257 -79.25 -5.20 -64.01
N ARG A 258 -78.40 -5.04 -65.03
CA ARG A 258 -78.39 -5.95 -66.17
C ARG A 258 -77.78 -7.26 -65.71
N SER A 259 -78.21 -8.38 -66.28
CA SER A 259 -77.58 -9.68 -66.04
C SER A 259 -76.07 -9.56 -66.24
N GLN A 260 -75.28 -9.90 -65.22
CA GLN A 260 -73.83 -9.97 -65.38
C GLN A 260 -73.51 -11.08 -66.39
N PRO A 261 -72.56 -10.86 -67.33
CA PRO A 261 -72.08 -11.93 -68.20
C PRO A 261 -71.65 -13.12 -67.35
N GLN A 262 -71.94 -14.35 -67.79
CA GLN A 262 -71.50 -15.55 -67.08
C GLN A 262 -69.96 -15.54 -67.00
N ARG A 263 -69.45 -15.24 -65.80
CA ARG A 263 -68.02 -15.30 -65.51
C ARG A 263 -67.64 -16.78 -65.53
N ARG A 264 -66.81 -17.20 -66.48
CA ARG A 264 -66.22 -18.54 -66.47
C ARG A 264 -65.46 -18.70 -65.16
N THR A 265 -65.92 -19.61 -64.31
CA THR A 265 -65.21 -20.03 -63.12
C THR A 265 -63.98 -20.82 -63.58
N ILE A 266 -62.81 -20.19 -63.52
CA ILE A 266 -61.57 -20.96 -63.40
C ILE A 266 -61.65 -21.58 -62.01
N ARG A 267 -61.61 -22.92 -61.94
CA ARG A 267 -61.45 -23.63 -60.67
C ARG A 267 -60.01 -23.39 -60.23
N GLU A 268 -59.83 -22.43 -59.34
CA GLU A 268 -58.68 -22.47 -58.45
C GLU A 268 -59.01 -23.51 -57.39
N ASP A 269 -58.19 -24.56 -57.32
CA ASP A 269 -58.27 -25.54 -56.24
C ASP A 269 -58.12 -24.78 -54.93
N LYS A 270 -59.21 -24.72 -54.17
CA LYS A 270 -59.13 -24.32 -52.77
C LYS A 270 -58.40 -25.43 -52.05
N THR A 271 -57.18 -25.17 -51.60
CA THR A 271 -56.67 -25.85 -50.42
C THR A 271 -57.63 -25.50 -49.29
N GLU A 272 -58.37 -26.50 -48.84
CA GLU A 272 -59.12 -26.42 -47.60
C GLU A 272 -58.08 -26.44 -46.48
N ASP A 273 -57.61 -25.25 -46.08
CA ASP A 273 -56.95 -25.13 -44.78
C ASP A 273 -58.04 -25.34 -43.73
N THR A 274 -57.95 -26.47 -43.04
CA THR A 274 -58.85 -26.87 -41.96
C THR A 274 -58.68 -25.92 -40.78
N GLU A 275 -59.73 -25.74 -39.96
CA GLU A 275 -59.66 -24.86 -38.77
C GLU A 275 -58.55 -25.26 -37.78
N GLU A 276 -58.02 -26.49 -37.87
CA GLU A 276 -56.86 -26.97 -37.11
C GLU A 276 -55.55 -26.27 -37.52
N ASP A 277 -55.39 -25.87 -38.79
CA ASP A 277 -54.17 -25.23 -39.31
C ASP A 277 -54.03 -23.77 -38.84
N LEU A 278 -55.15 -23.10 -38.56
CA LEU A 278 -55.16 -21.70 -38.08
C LEU A 278 -54.81 -21.59 -36.59
N ASP A 279 -55.09 -22.62 -35.80
CA ASP A 279 -54.76 -22.64 -34.37
C ASP A 279 -53.27 -22.96 -34.13
N GLU A 280 -52.62 -23.74 -34.99
CA GLU A 280 -51.16 -23.98 -34.93
C GLU A 280 -50.34 -22.72 -35.25
N ILE A 281 -50.76 -21.91 -36.22
CA ILE A 281 -50.06 -20.67 -36.60
C ILE A 281 -50.06 -19.64 -35.46
N LYS A 282 -51.07 -19.68 -34.58
CA LYS A 282 -51.21 -18.73 -33.47
C LYS A 282 -50.32 -19.06 -32.26
N PHE A 283 -49.87 -20.30 -32.12
CA PHE A 283 -48.99 -20.74 -31.03
C PHE A 283 -47.50 -20.72 -31.37
N LEU A 284 -47.15 -20.46 -32.64
CA LEU A 284 -45.76 -20.39 -33.12
C LEU A 284 -45.27 -18.95 -33.42
N SER A 285 -46.08 -17.90 -33.18
CA SER A 285 -45.66 -16.49 -33.22
C SER A 285 -45.42 -15.92 -31.82
#